data_AF-A0A962IN63-F1
#
_entry.id   AF-A0A962IN63-F1
#
_cell.length_a   1.000
_cell.length_b   1.000
_cell.length_c   1.000
_cell.angle_alpha   90.00
_cell.angle_beta   90.00
_cell.angle_gamma   90.00
#
_symmetry.space_group_name_H-M   'P 1'
#
loop_
_entity.id
_entity.type
_entity.pdbx_description
1 polymer ?
#
loop_
_entity_poly.entity_id
_entity_poly.type
_entity_poly.pdbx_seq_one_letter_code
_entity_poly.pdbx_strand_id
1 'polypeptide(L)'
;AQRATQGWKLSAMAADAALSPSRFAHAFRDQTGMAVRPYLRWLRLARALQAASHGQSLTDAAHEAGFADAAHFTRTMRRHFGVTPGSVLRSLRG
;
A
#
# COMPACT_ATOMS: atom_id res chain seq x y z
N ALA A 1 -14.03 -6.57 -5.68
CA ALA A 1 -13.15 -5.42 -5.36
C ALA A 1 -13.06 -5.07 -3.86
N GLN A 2 -14.14 -5.10 -3.06
CA GLN A 2 -14.12 -4.55 -1.68
C GLN A 2 -13.53 -5.45 -0.57
N ARG A 3 -13.42 -6.77 -0.76
CA ARG A 3 -12.88 -7.68 0.29
C ARG A 3 -11.37 -7.55 0.52
N ALA A 4 -10.58 -7.28 -0.52
CA ALA A 4 -9.11 -7.27 -0.41
C ALA A 4 -8.56 -6.05 0.35
N THR A 5 -9.24 -4.90 0.28
CA THR A 5 -8.80 -3.66 0.93
C THR A 5 -9.18 -3.60 2.41
N GLN A 6 -10.18 -4.38 2.84
CA GLN A 6 -10.66 -4.40 4.21
C GLN A 6 -9.65 -5.00 5.18
N GLY A 7 -8.84 -5.98 4.74
CA GLY A 7 -7.73 -6.55 5.51
C GLY A 7 -6.58 -5.57 5.79
N TRP A 8 -6.58 -4.38 5.18
CA TRP A 8 -5.54 -3.36 5.37
C TRP A 8 -6.03 -2.18 6.22
N LYS A 9 -7.08 -2.38 7.01
CA LYS A 9 -7.50 -1.44 8.04
C LYS A 9 -6.91 -1.89 9.36
N LEU A 10 -6.39 -0.93 10.14
CA LEU A 10 -5.85 -1.20 11.48
C LEU A 10 -6.84 -1.98 12.35
N SER A 11 -8.14 -1.64 12.27
CA SER A 11 -9.18 -2.33 13.03
C SER A 11 -9.37 -3.79 12.63
N ALA A 12 -9.27 -4.11 11.33
CA ALA A 12 -9.36 -5.49 10.84
C ALA A 12 -8.15 -6.30 11.31
N MET A 13 -6.93 -5.76 11.12
CA MET A 13 -5.70 -6.42 11.55
C MET A 13 -5.63 -6.60 13.08
N ALA A 14 -6.16 -5.64 13.84
CA ALA A 14 -6.24 -5.76 15.29
C ALA A 14 -7.25 -6.84 15.72
N ALA A 15 -8.40 -6.91 15.05
CA ALA A 15 -9.40 -7.97 15.28
C ALA A 15 -8.83 -9.36 14.95
N ASP A 16 -8.13 -9.51 13.83
CA ASP A 16 -7.47 -10.77 13.43
C ASP A 16 -6.42 -11.23 14.47
N ALA A 17 -5.76 -10.27 15.12
CA ALA A 17 -4.79 -10.53 16.19
C ALA A 17 -5.42 -10.65 17.60
N ALA A 18 -6.75 -10.61 17.72
CA ALA A 18 -7.48 -10.56 19.00
C ALA A 18 -7.00 -9.43 19.94
N LEU A 19 -6.61 -8.28 19.38
CA LEU A 19 -6.11 -7.11 20.10
C LEU A 19 -7.00 -5.90 19.88
N SER A 20 -6.98 -4.96 20.83
CA SER A 20 -7.50 -3.61 20.56
C SER A 20 -6.61 -2.90 19.52
N PRO A 21 -7.15 -1.95 18.74
CA PRO A 21 -6.36 -1.21 17.74
C PRO A 21 -5.11 -0.52 18.30
N SER A 22 -5.18 -0.03 19.54
CA SER A 22 -4.05 0.62 20.22
C SER A 22 -2.96 -0.39 20.58
N ARG A 23 -3.33 -1.52 21.21
CA ARG A 23 -2.38 -2.59 21.56
C ARG A 23 -1.72 -3.18 20.34
N PHE A 24 -2.50 -3.41 19.28
CA PHE A 24 -1.95 -3.85 18.00
C PHE A 24 -0.95 -2.85 17.44
N ALA A 25 -1.29 -1.56 17.38
CA ALA A 25 -0.39 -0.55 16.83
C ALA A 25 0.90 -0.42 17.63
N HIS A 26 0.84 -0.59 18.96
CA HIS A 26 2.02 -0.59 19.82
C HIS A 26 2.89 -1.81 19.56
N ALA A 27 2.32 -3.02 19.62
CA ALA A 27 3.05 -4.27 19.38
C ALA A 27 3.64 -4.34 17.96
N PHE A 28 2.92 -3.82 16.97
CA PHE A 28 3.41 -3.74 15.59
C PHE A 28 4.63 -2.83 15.48
N ARG A 29 4.60 -1.66 16.12
CA ARG A 29 5.74 -0.73 16.10
C ARG A 29 6.94 -1.30 16.83
N ASP A 30 6.72 -1.98 17.95
CA ASP A 30 7.78 -2.62 18.72
C ASP A 30 8.53 -3.69 17.89
N GLN A 31 7.78 -4.47 17.11
CA GLN A 31 8.35 -5.53 16.28
C GLN A 31 8.92 -5.05 14.93
N THR A 32 8.33 -4.02 14.32
CA THR A 32 8.71 -3.58 12.96
C THR A 32 9.51 -2.29 12.92
N GLY A 33 9.60 -1.57 14.04
CA GLY A 33 10.16 -0.22 14.11
C GLY A 33 9.30 0.86 13.43
N MET A 34 8.14 0.51 12.86
CA MET A 34 7.32 1.42 12.07
C MET A 34 5.88 1.48 12.55
N ALA A 35 5.22 2.63 12.38
CA ALA A 35 3.78 2.71 12.60
C ALA A 35 3.02 1.96 11.49
N VAL A 36 1.87 1.36 11.86
CA VAL A 36 1.03 0.56 10.94
C VAL A 36 0.61 1.34 9.70
N ARG A 37 0.19 2.61 9.86
CA ARG A 37 -0.31 3.44 8.74
C ARG A 37 0.73 3.68 7.62
N PRO A 38 1.93 4.19 7.90
CA PRO A 38 2.96 4.36 6.87
C PRO A 38 3.41 3.02 6.29
N TYR A 39 3.51 1.97 7.10
CA TYR A 39 3.85 0.62 6.62
C TYR A 39 2.83 0.11 5.58
N LEU A 40 1.53 0.19 5.89
CA LEU A 40 0.48 -0.21 4.96
C LEU A 40 0.50 0.64 3.69
N ARG A 41 0.80 1.93 3.78
CA ARG A 41 0.91 2.79 2.60
C ARG A 41 2.07 2.36 1.70
N TRP A 42 3.22 2.05 2.28
CA TRP A 42 4.37 1.50 1.57
C TRP A 42 4.00 0.19 0.86
N LEU A 43 3.34 -0.73 1.57
CA LEU A 43 2.89 -2.00 1.00
C LEU A 43 1.90 -1.81 -0.17
N ARG A 44 1.03 -0.80 -0.12
CA ARG A 44 0.09 -0.48 -1.22
C ARG A 44 0.87 0.00 -2.45
N LEU A 45 1.83 0.89 -2.25
CA LEU A 45 2.68 1.40 -3.33
C LEU A 45 3.45 0.26 -4.00
N ALA A 46 4.05 -0.63 -3.20
CA ALA A 46 4.80 -1.78 -3.69
C ALA A 46 3.91 -2.72 -4.52
N ARG A 47 2.70 -3.07 -4.04
CA ARG A 47 1.78 -3.93 -4.78
C ARG A 47 1.28 -3.29 -6.08
N ALA A 48 0.94 -2.00 -6.07
CA ALA A 48 0.53 -1.29 -7.27
C ALA A 48 1.64 -1.27 -8.32
N LEU A 49 2.89 -1.02 -7.91
CA LEU A 49 4.05 -1.07 -8.79
C LEU A 49 4.27 -2.47 -9.36
N GLN A 50 4.18 -3.50 -8.53
CA GLN A 50 4.35 -4.88 -8.94
C GLN A 50 3.27 -5.25 -9.98
N ALA A 51 2.00 -4.98 -9.72
CA ALA A 51 0.93 -5.24 -10.68
C ALA A 51 1.19 -4.52 -12.03
N ALA A 52 1.56 -3.25 -11.98
CA ALA A 52 1.87 -2.46 -13.17
C ALA A 52 3.13 -2.94 -13.92
N SER A 53 4.13 -3.48 -13.22
CA SER A 53 5.33 -4.06 -13.85
C SER A 53 5.01 -5.33 -14.61
N HIS A 54 4.02 -6.11 -14.16
CA HIS A 54 3.50 -7.29 -14.85
C HIS A 54 2.53 -6.96 -16.00
N GLY A 55 2.41 -5.70 -16.39
CA GLY A 55 1.65 -5.29 -17.58
C GLY A 55 0.21 -4.84 -17.31
N GLN A 56 -0.25 -4.81 -16.05
CA GLN A 56 -1.54 -4.19 -15.74
C GLN A 56 -1.52 -2.67 -16.01
N SER A 57 -2.71 -2.11 -16.29
CA SER A 57 -2.87 -0.66 -16.37
C SER A 57 -2.63 -0.02 -14.99
N LEU A 58 -2.16 1.24 -14.96
CA LEU A 58 -1.96 1.96 -13.69
C LEU A 58 -3.26 2.12 -12.89
N THR A 59 -4.40 2.16 -13.58
CA THR A 59 -5.72 2.27 -12.96
C THR A 59 -6.09 0.97 -12.25
N ASP A 60 -5.98 -0.16 -12.94
CA ASP A 60 -6.31 -1.47 -12.36
C ASP A 60 -5.37 -1.81 -11.21
N ALA A 61 -4.06 -1.59 -11.42
CA ALA A 61 -3.06 -1.82 -10.39
C ALA A 61 -3.27 -0.94 -9.14
N ALA A 62 -3.71 0.31 -9.33
CA ALA A 62 -4.04 1.20 -8.23
C ALA A 62 -5.26 0.69 -7.44
N HIS A 63 -6.32 0.28 -8.13
CA HIS A 63 -7.53 -0.26 -7.47
C HIS A 63 -7.26 -1.58 -6.74
N GLU A 64 -6.50 -2.49 -7.35
CA GLU A 64 -6.10 -3.76 -6.73
C GLU A 64 -5.30 -3.53 -5.45
N ALA A 65 -4.39 -2.55 -5.47
CA ALA A 65 -3.60 -2.16 -4.31
C ALA A 65 -4.38 -1.31 -3.27
N GLY A 66 -5.64 -0.97 -3.54
CA GLY A 66 -6.49 -0.23 -2.62
C GLY A 66 -6.32 1.28 -2.63
N PHE A 67 -5.84 1.85 -3.74
CA PHE A 67 -5.98 3.27 -4.03
C PHE A 67 -7.36 3.58 -4.63
N ALA A 68 -7.74 4.84 -4.53
CA ALA A 68 -9.00 5.32 -5.08
C ALA A 68 -8.99 5.38 -6.62
N ASP A 69 -7.84 5.71 -7.20
CA ASP A 69 -7.61 5.82 -8.64
C ASP A 69 -6.09 5.91 -8.92
N ALA A 70 -5.70 5.88 -10.20
CA ALA A 70 -4.30 6.01 -10.63
C ALA A 70 -3.64 7.34 -10.22
N ALA A 71 -4.43 8.42 -10.13
CA ALA A 71 -3.93 9.74 -9.78
C ALA A 71 -3.59 9.82 -8.28
N HIS A 72 -4.40 9.20 -7.41
CA HIS A 72 -4.12 9.03 -5.99
C HIS A 72 -2.88 8.17 -5.78
N PHE A 73 -2.75 7.05 -6.49
CA PHE A 73 -1.53 6.24 -6.49
C PHE A 73 -0.30 7.08 -6.87
N THR A 74 -0.35 7.79 -8.00
CA THR A 74 0.75 8.61 -8.50
C THR A 74 1.13 9.73 -7.53
N ARG A 75 0.15 10.47 -6.99
CA ARG A 75 0.40 11.53 -5.99
C ARG A 75 1.04 10.96 -4.72
N THR A 76 0.58 9.80 -4.27
CA THR A 76 1.13 9.13 -3.09
C THR A 76 2.57 8.71 -3.34
N MET A 77 2.86 8.13 -4.51
CA MET A 77 4.21 7.70 -4.86
C MET A 77 5.19 8.88 -4.92
N ARG A 78 4.81 9.96 -5.59
CA ARG A 78 5.63 11.18 -5.64
C ARG A 78 5.88 11.77 -4.26
N ARG A 79 4.84 11.81 -3.41
CA ARG A 79 4.96 12.35 -2.04
C ARG A 79 5.91 11.53 -1.18
N HIS A 80 5.95 10.21 -1.34
CA HIS A 80 6.71 9.32 -0.46
C HIS A 80 8.12 8.99 -0.98
N PHE A 81 8.31 8.96 -2.30
CA PHE A 81 9.55 8.52 -2.92
C PHE A 81 10.14 9.53 -3.91
N GLY A 82 9.50 10.69 -4.12
CA GLY A 82 9.97 11.69 -5.08
C GLY A 82 9.79 11.31 -6.56
N VAL A 83 9.39 10.08 -6.86
CA VAL A 83 9.28 9.54 -8.22
C VAL A 83 7.85 9.15 -8.57
N THR A 84 7.55 9.09 -9.87
CA THR A 84 6.25 8.61 -10.39
C THR A 84 6.30 7.11 -10.68
N PRO A 85 5.14 6.41 -10.66
CA PRO A 85 5.08 5.01 -11.07
C PRO A 85 5.64 4.80 -12.47
N GLY A 86 5.29 5.68 -13.42
CA GLY A 86 5.79 5.62 -14.79
C GLY A 86 7.31 5.76 -14.91
N SER A 87 7.95 6.56 -14.05
CA SER A 87 9.42 6.66 -14.03
C SER A 87 10.05 5.34 -13.59
N VAL A 88 9.54 4.74 -12.51
CA VAL A 88 10.06 3.47 -11.98
C VAL A 88 9.83 2.35 -12.99
N LEU A 89 8.64 2.26 -13.59
CA LEU A 89 8.31 1.23 -14.57
C LEU A 89 9.15 1.32 -15.84
N ARG A 90 9.55 2.52 -16.26
CA ARG A 90 10.51 2.67 -17.38
C ARG A 90 11.89 2.13 -17.00
N SER A 91 12.37 2.42 -15.80
CA SER A 91 13.65 1.90 -15.30
C SER A 91 13.68 0.38 -15.11
N LEU A 92 12.52 -0.25 -14.86
CA LEU A 92 12.41 -1.71 -14.74
C LEU A 92 12.31 -2.43 -16.10
N ARG A 93 12.09 -1.70 -17.19
CA ARG A 93 11.90 -2.23 -18.55
C ARG A 93 13.09 -1.97 -19.48
N GLY A 94 14.08 -1.20 -19.02
CA GLY A 94 15.38 -1.04 -19.68
C GLY A 94 16.40 -1.95 -19.02
#